data_AF-A0A8J7PT48-F1
#
_entry.id   AF-A0A8J7PT48-F1
#
_cell.length_a   1.000
_cell.length_b   1.000
_cell.length_c   1.000
_cell.angle_alpha   90.00
_cell.angle_beta   90.00
_cell.angle_gamma   90.00
#
_symmetry.space_group_name_H-M   'P 1'
#
loop_
_entity.id
_entity.type
_entity.pdbx_description
1 polymer ?
#
loop_
_entity_poly.entity_id
_entity_poly.type
_entity_poly.pdbx_seq_one_letter_code
_entity_poly.pdbx_strand_id
1 'polypeptide(L)'
;MNIERKHLGNRPGFRASSLAGIVFLCAAAVPFEAGAVAILDSRIDFQGAVTLAINSGSADVSIKSIYNSGTASSGSLRVELWAVQSAATGNSPNISGYKTAQIYTRDVSGGADTLGPNQSFDDMNLHLQYTPPGDPSYNSYVLVLEEHFANCNTSDQYCGDAYVNVAQNGVVQIGPGMTGSWYDPNQSGHGWMLEVLPNNRFFASWFVFAPSGGPTWIVAQGTYSGDTATLAAAQRTGPGGLFPPNYNASMTQAVNWGNETIRFTDCNHATVNYSSGVAGYGSGTMALTRLTQPAGLTCP
;
A
#
# COMPACT_ATOMS: atom_id res chain seq x y z
N MET A 1 77.88 -4.57 41.69
CA MET A 1 77.16 -3.60 42.54
C MET A 1 75.68 -3.97 42.46
N ASN A 2 75.16 -4.61 43.50
CA ASN A 2 73.73 -4.92 43.67
C ASN A 2 72.93 -3.64 43.87
N ILE A 3 71.71 -3.55 43.33
CA ILE A 3 70.45 -3.43 44.10
C ILE A 3 69.29 -3.97 43.21
N GLU A 4 68.61 -5.03 43.68
CA GLU A 4 67.24 -5.41 43.27
C GLU A 4 66.20 -4.48 43.93
N ARG A 5 65.05 -4.24 43.26
CA ARG A 5 63.73 -4.37 43.92
C ARG A 5 62.54 -4.52 42.94
N LYS A 6 61.84 -5.62 43.16
CA LYS A 6 60.49 -6.11 42.81
C LYS A 6 59.32 -5.11 42.59
N HIS A 7 58.47 -5.54 41.62
CA HIS A 7 57.01 -5.77 41.67
C HIS A 7 55.95 -4.77 41.12
N LEU A 8 55.23 -5.32 40.12
CA LEU A 8 53.77 -5.39 39.90
C LEU A 8 53.01 -4.17 39.33
N GLY A 9 52.44 -4.39 38.14
CA GLY A 9 51.42 -3.53 37.54
C GLY A 9 50.93 -4.07 36.19
N ASN A 10 50.17 -5.18 36.23
CA ASN A 10 49.42 -5.72 35.10
C ASN A 10 48.44 -4.65 34.55
N ARG A 11 48.55 -4.29 33.27
CA ARG A 11 47.46 -3.63 32.52
C ARG A 11 47.29 -4.35 31.18
N PRO A 12 46.20 -5.10 30.96
CA PRO A 12 45.94 -5.68 29.65
C PRO A 12 45.54 -4.59 28.66
N GLY A 13 46.04 -4.72 27.43
CA GLY A 13 45.74 -3.84 26.33
C GLY A 13 44.25 -3.76 26.04
N PHE A 14 43.75 -2.54 25.88
CA PHE A 14 42.48 -2.29 25.22
C PHE A 14 42.59 -2.77 23.77
N ARG A 15 42.12 -3.99 23.51
CA ARG A 15 41.66 -4.35 22.16
C ARG A 15 40.41 -3.54 21.91
N ALA A 16 40.47 -2.59 20.99
CA ALA A 16 39.30 -1.97 20.42
C ALA A 16 38.49 -3.07 19.71
N SER A 17 37.44 -3.54 20.38
CA SER A 17 36.41 -4.40 19.81
C SER A 17 35.72 -3.61 18.70
N SER A 18 35.80 -4.13 17.47
CA SER A 18 35.04 -3.66 16.32
C SER A 18 33.54 -3.72 16.64
N LEU A 19 32.95 -2.56 16.93
CA LEU A 19 31.51 -2.35 16.85
C LEU A 19 31.15 -2.27 15.37
N ALA A 20 30.95 -3.43 14.74
CA ALA A 20 30.21 -3.52 13.50
C ALA A 20 28.77 -3.09 13.79
N GLY A 21 28.35 -1.99 13.16
CA GLY A 21 27.04 -1.40 13.33
C GLY A 21 25.92 -2.39 12.96
N ILE A 22 25.09 -2.66 13.97
CA ILE A 22 23.69 -3.12 13.95
C ILE A 22 23.14 -3.40 12.54
N VAL A 23 23.20 -4.68 12.15
CA VAL A 23 22.28 -5.28 11.18
C VAL A 23 20.99 -5.57 11.95
N PHE A 24 19.88 -4.95 11.55
CA PHE A 24 18.59 -5.16 12.22
C PHE A 24 18.10 -6.61 12.05
N LEU A 25 17.70 -7.21 13.17
CA LEU A 25 17.22 -8.58 13.31
C LEU A 25 15.79 -8.75 12.79
N CYS A 26 15.56 -9.95 12.24
CA CYS A 26 14.29 -10.59 11.89
C CYS A 26 13.14 -10.33 12.88
N ALA A 27 11.96 -10.01 12.35
CA ALA A 27 10.67 -10.14 13.04
C ALA A 27 9.76 -11.10 12.26
N ALA A 28 9.20 -12.08 12.97
CA ALA A 28 8.27 -13.07 12.43
C ALA A 28 6.90 -12.42 12.13
N ALA A 29 6.35 -12.71 10.95
CA ALA A 29 5.04 -12.25 10.52
C ALA A 29 3.91 -13.02 11.23
N VAL A 30 2.92 -12.28 11.74
CA VAL A 30 1.61 -12.81 12.14
C VAL A 30 0.62 -12.38 11.05
N PRO A 31 -0.12 -13.29 10.40
CA PRO A 31 -1.14 -12.88 9.44
C PRO A 31 -2.31 -12.26 10.19
N PHE A 32 -2.62 -11.00 9.87
CA PHE A 32 -3.86 -10.34 10.28
C PHE A 32 -4.70 -10.13 9.02
N GLU A 33 -5.92 -10.64 9.03
CA GLU A 33 -6.89 -10.45 7.94
C GLU A 33 -7.27 -8.97 7.84
N ALA A 34 -7.17 -8.42 6.63
CA ALA A 34 -7.55 -7.03 6.36
C ALA A 34 -9.06 -6.87 6.52
N GLY A 35 -9.49 -6.29 7.64
CA GLY A 35 -10.85 -5.83 7.83
C GLY A 35 -11.09 -4.54 7.05
N ALA A 36 -12.09 -4.53 6.19
CA ALA A 36 -12.49 -3.34 5.47
C ALA A 36 -12.98 -2.28 6.48
N VAL A 37 -12.46 -1.05 6.39
CA VAL A 37 -12.94 0.07 7.22
C VAL A 37 -14.19 0.61 6.56
N ALA A 38 -15.34 0.19 7.08
CA ALA A 38 -16.62 0.85 6.82
C ALA A 38 -16.53 2.28 7.35
N ILE A 39 -16.89 3.25 6.51
CA ILE A 39 -17.14 4.61 6.98
C ILE A 39 -18.57 4.93 6.60
N LEU A 40 -19.48 4.67 7.54
CA LEU A 40 -20.47 5.60 8.03
C LEU A 40 -21.20 4.97 9.23
N ASP A 41 -21.37 5.74 10.31
CA ASP A 41 -22.26 5.48 11.45
C ASP A 41 -23.74 5.53 11.00
N SER A 42 -24.05 4.85 9.90
CA SER A 42 -25.38 4.74 9.36
C SER A 42 -26.06 3.50 9.94
N ARG A 43 -27.38 3.48 9.78
CA ARG A 43 -28.18 2.40 10.32
C ARG A 43 -27.88 1.08 9.61
N ILE A 44 -27.55 1.10 8.32
CA ILE A 44 -27.28 -0.10 7.54
C ILE A 44 -25.88 0.01 6.95
N ASP A 45 -25.02 -0.90 7.36
CA ASP A 45 -23.60 -0.83 7.03
C ASP A 45 -23.02 -2.21 6.70
N PHE A 46 -21.87 -2.21 6.03
CA PHE A 46 -21.05 -3.39 5.81
C PHE A 46 -20.34 -3.79 7.10
N GLN A 47 -20.35 -5.07 7.44
CA GLN A 47 -19.58 -5.60 8.56
C GLN A 47 -18.70 -6.77 8.13
N GLY A 48 -17.45 -6.73 8.55
CA GLY A 48 -16.45 -7.76 8.25
C GLY A 48 -15.76 -7.58 6.90
N ALA A 49 -15.23 -8.68 6.37
CA ALA A 49 -14.45 -8.68 5.14
C ALA A 49 -15.33 -8.43 3.91
N VAL A 50 -14.78 -7.68 2.95
CA VAL A 50 -15.36 -7.48 1.62
C VAL A 50 -14.26 -7.71 0.60
N THR A 51 -14.54 -8.52 -0.42
CA THR A 51 -13.57 -8.86 -1.46
C THR A 51 -14.17 -8.69 -2.84
N LEU A 52 -13.36 -8.30 -3.82
CA LEU A 52 -13.77 -8.12 -5.21
C LEU A 52 -12.83 -8.90 -6.13
N ALA A 53 -13.33 -9.67 -7.08
CA ALA A 53 -12.53 -10.21 -8.19
C ALA A 53 -13.16 -9.78 -9.51
N ILE A 54 -12.42 -9.04 -10.33
CA ILE A 54 -12.90 -8.62 -11.65
C ILE A 54 -12.32 -9.56 -12.69
N ASN A 55 -13.22 -10.12 -13.50
CA ASN A 55 -12.96 -11.00 -14.62
C ASN A 55 -13.41 -10.32 -15.93
N SER A 56 -13.20 -11.01 -17.06
CA SER A 56 -13.70 -10.51 -18.34
C SER A 56 -15.24 -10.49 -18.34
N GLY A 57 -15.83 -9.31 -18.17
CA GLY A 57 -17.28 -9.10 -18.20
C GLY A 57 -18.03 -9.41 -16.91
N SER A 58 -17.36 -9.86 -15.85
CA SER A 58 -17.99 -10.08 -14.54
C SER A 58 -17.17 -9.51 -13.38
N ALA A 59 -17.86 -9.19 -12.29
CA ALA A 59 -17.26 -8.84 -11.01
C ALA A 59 -17.87 -9.73 -9.93
N ASP A 60 -17.03 -10.54 -9.30
CA ASP A 60 -17.40 -11.43 -8.21
C ASP A 60 -17.10 -10.73 -6.88
N VAL A 61 -18.14 -10.48 -6.09
CA VAL A 61 -18.03 -9.77 -4.82
C VAL A 61 -18.45 -10.68 -3.68
N SER A 62 -17.62 -10.79 -2.65
CA SER A 62 -17.98 -11.43 -1.39
C SER A 62 -18.13 -10.36 -0.32
N ILE A 63 -19.26 -10.38 0.39
CA ILE A 63 -19.56 -9.46 1.50
C ILE A 63 -19.86 -10.30 2.72
N LYS A 64 -19.08 -10.10 3.79
CA LYS A 64 -19.29 -10.88 5.01
C LYS A 64 -20.65 -10.63 5.64
N SER A 65 -21.06 -9.37 5.76
CA SER A 65 -22.38 -9.01 6.28
C SER A 65 -22.80 -7.61 5.83
N ILE A 66 -24.09 -7.44 5.56
CA ILE A 66 -24.79 -6.15 5.55
C ILE A 66 -25.75 -6.17 6.74
N TYR A 67 -25.57 -5.28 7.70
CA TYR A 67 -26.26 -5.33 8.99
C TYR A 67 -27.06 -4.05 9.26
N ASN A 68 -28.30 -4.21 9.73
CA ASN A 68 -29.16 -3.12 10.17
C ASN A 68 -29.06 -2.94 11.70
N SER A 69 -28.32 -1.93 12.15
CA SER A 69 -28.09 -1.59 13.56
C SER A 69 -29.19 -0.75 14.22
N GLY A 70 -30.17 -0.28 13.45
CA GLY A 70 -31.18 0.64 13.98
C GLY A 70 -32.50 -0.02 14.29
N THR A 71 -33.47 0.83 14.62
CA THR A 71 -34.76 0.42 15.20
C THR A 71 -35.88 0.27 14.17
N ALA A 72 -35.64 0.63 12.92
CA ALA A 72 -36.59 0.51 11.82
C ALA A 72 -36.15 -0.60 10.85
N SER A 73 -37.10 -1.15 10.09
CA SER A 73 -36.76 -1.98 8.94
C SER A 73 -36.15 -1.11 7.84
N SER A 74 -35.27 -1.71 7.04
CA SER A 74 -34.78 -1.06 5.84
C SER A 74 -35.85 -0.96 4.75
N GLY A 75 -35.62 -0.05 3.82
CA GLY A 75 -36.17 -0.15 2.47
C GLY A 75 -35.48 -1.25 1.66
N SER A 76 -35.83 -1.31 0.37
CA SER A 76 -35.14 -2.18 -0.59
C SER A 76 -33.67 -1.79 -0.67
N LEU A 77 -32.76 -2.77 -0.61
CA LEU A 77 -31.33 -2.52 -0.65
C LEU A 77 -30.74 -2.86 -2.03
N ARG A 78 -29.86 -1.98 -2.52
CA ARG A 78 -29.08 -2.15 -3.74
C ARG A 78 -27.59 -2.01 -3.43
N VAL A 79 -26.78 -2.85 -4.04
CA VAL A 79 -25.31 -2.74 -4.01
C VAL A 79 -24.84 -2.30 -5.38
N GLU A 80 -24.00 -1.27 -5.43
CA GLU A 80 -23.37 -0.78 -6.65
C GLU A 80 -21.85 -0.88 -6.55
N LEU A 81 -21.20 -1.28 -7.64
CA LEU A 81 -19.75 -1.25 -7.78
C LEU A 81 -19.33 -0.06 -8.63
N TRP A 82 -18.54 0.83 -8.04
CA TRP A 82 -18.04 2.04 -8.67
C TRP A 82 -16.53 1.92 -8.92
N ALA A 83 -16.11 2.30 -10.13
CA ALA A 83 -14.71 2.55 -10.44
C ALA A 83 -14.42 4.05 -10.22
N VAL A 84 -13.34 4.35 -9.51
CA VAL A 84 -12.90 5.69 -9.08
C VAL A 84 -11.40 5.86 -9.35
N GLN A 85 -10.92 7.09 -9.45
CA GLN A 85 -9.50 7.37 -9.71
C GLN A 85 -8.60 7.19 -8.49
N SER A 86 -9.18 7.27 -7.29
CA SER A 86 -8.50 7.07 -6.02
C SER A 86 -9.52 6.63 -4.97
N ALA A 87 -9.06 5.96 -3.91
CA ALA A 87 -9.90 5.51 -2.81
C ALA A 87 -10.82 6.64 -2.31
N ALA A 88 -12.11 6.33 -2.12
CA ALA A 88 -13.08 7.26 -1.57
C ALA A 88 -12.68 7.64 -0.14
N THR A 89 -12.87 8.92 0.20
CA THR A 89 -12.56 9.48 1.52
C THR A 89 -13.73 10.32 2.01
N GLY A 90 -13.82 10.48 3.34
CA GLY A 90 -14.89 11.24 3.99
C GLY A 90 -16.16 10.44 4.20
N ASN A 91 -17.25 11.13 4.55
CA ASN A 91 -18.48 10.52 5.07
C ASN A 91 -19.66 10.66 4.07
N SER A 92 -19.39 10.61 2.77
CA SER A 92 -20.41 10.75 1.74
C SER A 92 -20.48 9.49 0.89
N PRO A 93 -21.63 8.82 0.81
CA PRO A 93 -21.81 7.67 -0.07
C PRO A 93 -22.10 8.11 -1.52
N ASN A 94 -22.12 9.42 -1.81
CA ASN A 94 -22.15 9.93 -3.18
C ASN A 94 -20.76 9.80 -3.82
N ILE A 95 -20.59 8.76 -4.63
CA ILE A 95 -19.32 8.46 -5.31
C ILE A 95 -19.28 9.14 -6.69
N SER A 96 -18.13 9.73 -7.01
CA SER A 96 -17.85 10.27 -8.35
C SER A 96 -17.00 9.29 -9.13
N GLY A 97 -17.52 8.78 -10.25
CA GLY A 97 -16.81 7.86 -11.12
C GLY A 97 -17.75 7.11 -12.06
N TYR A 98 -17.37 5.90 -12.45
CA TYR A 98 -18.17 5.04 -13.30
C TYR A 98 -18.88 3.98 -12.48
N LYS A 99 -20.21 3.93 -12.54
CA LYS A 99 -20.93 2.74 -12.10
C LYS A 99 -20.65 1.59 -13.07
N THR A 100 -19.98 0.55 -12.58
CA THR A 100 -19.51 -0.58 -13.41
C THR A 100 -20.37 -1.82 -13.27
N ALA A 101 -21.08 -1.95 -12.14
CA ALA A 101 -22.02 -3.03 -11.87
C ALA A 101 -23.04 -2.62 -10.80
N GLN A 102 -24.18 -3.32 -10.75
CA GLN A 102 -25.19 -3.18 -9.69
C GLN A 102 -25.94 -4.49 -9.49
N ILE A 103 -26.49 -4.70 -8.29
CA ILE A 103 -27.44 -5.78 -7.98
C ILE A 103 -28.37 -5.38 -6.85
N TYR A 104 -29.60 -5.87 -6.87
CA TYR A 104 -30.51 -5.73 -5.73
C TYR A 104 -30.34 -6.90 -4.77
N THR A 105 -30.43 -6.63 -3.47
CA THR A 105 -30.30 -7.68 -2.45
C THR A 105 -31.34 -8.79 -2.62
N ARG A 106 -32.57 -8.46 -3.05
CA ARG A 106 -33.61 -9.45 -3.40
C ARG A 106 -33.17 -10.52 -4.40
N ASP A 107 -32.24 -10.20 -5.29
CA ASP A 107 -31.80 -11.11 -6.36
C ASP A 107 -30.77 -12.13 -5.85
N VAL A 108 -30.23 -11.93 -4.63
CA VAL A 108 -29.08 -12.69 -4.09
C VAL A 108 -29.29 -13.25 -2.69
N SER A 109 -30.33 -12.81 -1.97
CA SER A 109 -30.64 -13.20 -0.59
C SER A 109 -31.74 -14.27 -0.49
N GLY A 110 -32.03 -14.98 -1.58
CA GLY A 110 -33.19 -15.90 -1.65
C GLY A 110 -34.54 -15.18 -1.68
N GLY A 111 -34.58 -13.94 -2.19
CA GLY A 111 -35.80 -13.14 -2.36
C GLY A 111 -36.07 -12.11 -1.26
N ALA A 112 -35.24 -12.06 -0.22
CA ALA A 112 -35.39 -11.07 0.86
C ALA A 112 -34.86 -9.70 0.42
N ASP A 113 -35.72 -8.69 0.46
CA ASP A 113 -35.40 -7.36 -0.09
C ASP A 113 -35.11 -6.31 0.99
N THR A 114 -35.42 -6.62 2.25
CA THR A 114 -35.33 -5.68 3.38
C THR A 114 -34.76 -6.37 4.61
N LEU A 115 -34.12 -5.61 5.49
CA LEU A 115 -33.59 -6.03 6.78
C LEU A 115 -34.39 -5.40 7.92
N GLY A 116 -34.97 -6.21 8.80
CA GLY A 116 -35.53 -5.74 10.06
C GLY A 116 -34.44 -5.24 11.03
N PRO A 117 -34.83 -4.65 12.16
CA PRO A 117 -33.90 -4.26 13.23
C PRO A 117 -33.03 -5.43 13.70
N ASN A 118 -31.71 -5.23 13.80
CA ASN A 118 -30.71 -6.23 14.18
C ASN A 118 -30.69 -7.49 13.31
N GLN A 119 -31.06 -7.34 12.02
CA GLN A 119 -30.92 -8.41 11.03
C GLN A 119 -29.78 -8.11 10.06
N SER A 120 -29.26 -9.17 9.47
CA SER A 120 -28.19 -9.14 8.49
C SER A 120 -28.50 -9.96 7.25
N PHE A 121 -27.90 -9.56 6.13
CA PHE A 121 -27.60 -10.47 5.04
C PHE A 121 -26.14 -10.88 5.17
N ASP A 122 -25.90 -12.14 5.54
CA ASP A 122 -24.57 -12.67 5.82
C ASP A 122 -24.04 -13.52 4.65
N ASP A 123 -22.72 -13.57 4.54
CA ASP A 123 -21.96 -14.44 3.63
C ASP A 123 -22.46 -14.34 2.18
N MET A 124 -22.73 -13.11 1.74
CA MET A 124 -23.25 -12.84 0.41
C MET A 124 -22.15 -13.03 -0.63
N ASN A 125 -22.48 -13.76 -1.71
CA ASN A 125 -21.61 -13.92 -2.87
C ASN A 125 -22.37 -13.43 -4.11
N LEU A 126 -21.91 -12.33 -4.68
CA LEU A 126 -22.55 -11.62 -5.76
C LEU A 126 -21.78 -11.88 -7.05
N HIS A 127 -22.47 -12.37 -8.08
CA HIS A 127 -21.92 -12.46 -9.43
C HIS A 127 -22.53 -11.36 -10.29
N LEU A 128 -21.77 -10.29 -10.49
CA LEU A 128 -22.24 -9.08 -11.14
C LEU A 128 -21.84 -9.06 -12.62
N GLN A 129 -22.75 -8.60 -13.48
CA GLN A 129 -22.38 -8.20 -14.84
C GLN A 129 -21.55 -6.91 -14.77
N TYR A 130 -20.31 -6.96 -15.26
CA TYR A 130 -19.33 -5.89 -15.11
C TYR A 130 -19.04 -5.23 -16.45
N THR A 131 -19.19 -3.91 -16.49
CA THR A 131 -18.76 -3.07 -17.61
C THR A 131 -17.57 -2.22 -17.16
N PRO A 132 -16.36 -2.41 -17.73
CA PRO A 132 -15.20 -1.64 -17.33
C PRO A 132 -15.38 -0.13 -17.65
N PRO A 133 -14.75 0.76 -16.87
CA PRO A 133 -14.77 2.18 -17.17
C PRO A 133 -14.10 2.46 -18.52
N GLY A 134 -14.63 3.44 -19.26
CA GLY A 134 -14.03 3.86 -20.53
C GLY A 134 -12.67 4.54 -20.38
N ASP A 135 -12.37 5.07 -19.20
CA ASP A 135 -11.10 5.71 -18.85
C ASP A 135 -10.29 4.78 -17.90
N PRO A 136 -9.10 4.31 -18.30
CA PRO A 136 -8.28 3.39 -17.49
C PRO A 136 -7.68 4.03 -16.23
N SER A 137 -7.77 5.36 -16.05
CA SER A 137 -7.37 6.02 -14.80
C SER A 137 -8.30 5.71 -13.62
N TYR A 138 -9.49 5.17 -13.88
CA TYR A 138 -10.46 4.75 -12.87
C TYR A 138 -10.20 3.28 -12.50
N ASN A 139 -9.14 3.03 -11.75
CA ASN A 139 -8.65 1.68 -11.42
C ASN A 139 -8.76 1.31 -9.93
N SER A 140 -9.35 2.16 -9.11
CA SER A 140 -9.73 1.87 -7.73
C SER A 140 -11.22 1.57 -7.67
N TYR A 141 -11.66 0.73 -6.71
CA TYR A 141 -13.05 0.28 -6.64
C TYR A 141 -13.69 0.57 -5.28
N VAL A 142 -14.97 0.92 -5.32
CA VAL A 142 -15.80 1.22 -4.15
C VAL A 142 -17.11 0.47 -4.30
N LEU A 143 -17.51 -0.24 -3.24
CA LEU A 143 -18.87 -0.75 -3.13
C LEU A 143 -19.71 0.27 -2.37
N VAL A 144 -20.88 0.58 -2.92
CA VAL A 144 -21.86 1.48 -2.32
C VAL A 144 -23.09 0.67 -2.00
N LEU A 145 -23.56 0.78 -0.76
CA LEU A 145 -24.87 0.30 -0.34
C LEU A 145 -25.86 1.45 -0.46
N GLU A 146 -26.95 1.23 -1.18
CA GLU A 146 -28.04 2.18 -1.29
C GLU A 146 -29.33 1.61 -0.71
N GLU A 147 -30.11 2.48 -0.08
CA GLU A 147 -31.43 2.17 0.47
C GLU A 147 -32.51 2.94 -0.31
N HIS A 148 -33.60 2.26 -0.64
CA HIS A 148 -34.80 2.90 -1.17
C HIS A 148 -35.64 3.54 -0.05
N PHE A 149 -35.92 4.83 -0.15
CA PHE A 149 -36.89 5.48 0.74
C PHE A 149 -37.54 6.70 0.07
N ALA A 150 -38.79 6.99 0.46
CA ALA A 150 -39.65 7.94 -0.25
C ALA A 150 -39.10 9.37 -0.37
N ASN A 151 -38.25 9.80 0.58
CA ASN A 151 -37.67 11.14 0.64
C ASN A 151 -36.28 11.23 -0.01
N CYS A 152 -35.82 10.17 -0.67
CA CYS A 152 -34.59 10.21 -1.43
C CYS A 152 -34.79 11.04 -2.72
N ASN A 153 -33.89 11.98 -2.97
CA ASN A 153 -34.00 12.96 -4.07
C ASN A 153 -33.48 12.45 -5.43
N THR A 154 -33.18 11.15 -5.55
CA THR A 154 -32.79 10.52 -6.82
C THR A 154 -34.02 10.11 -7.63
N SER A 155 -33.86 9.93 -8.94
CA SER A 155 -34.98 9.60 -9.83
C SER A 155 -35.63 8.24 -9.54
N ASP A 156 -34.87 7.31 -8.96
CA ASP A 156 -35.31 5.97 -8.57
C ASP A 156 -35.46 5.81 -7.04
N GLN A 157 -35.27 6.90 -6.29
CA GLN A 157 -35.39 6.98 -4.83
C GLN A 157 -34.43 6.06 -4.04
N TYR A 158 -33.33 5.63 -4.66
CA TYR A 158 -32.22 4.99 -3.95
C TYR A 158 -31.17 6.03 -3.59
N CYS A 159 -30.77 6.06 -2.32
CA CYS A 159 -29.75 6.94 -1.80
C CYS A 159 -28.69 6.10 -1.09
N GLY A 160 -27.42 6.51 -1.22
CA GLY A 160 -26.32 5.86 -0.52
C GLY A 160 -26.50 5.90 1.00
N ASP A 161 -26.31 4.74 1.63
CA ASP A 161 -26.35 4.55 3.08
C ASP A 161 -24.92 4.35 3.63
N ALA A 162 -24.14 3.50 2.96
CA ALA A 162 -22.75 3.20 3.33
C ALA A 162 -21.88 2.95 2.09
N TYR A 163 -20.56 3.04 2.26
CA TYR A 163 -19.62 2.63 1.23
C TYR A 163 -18.38 1.96 1.84
N VAL A 164 -17.70 1.15 1.03
CA VAL A 164 -16.44 0.51 1.39
C VAL A 164 -15.49 0.50 0.20
N ASN A 165 -14.25 0.97 0.42
CA ASN A 165 -13.19 0.80 -0.56
C ASN A 165 -12.82 -0.68 -0.64
N VAL A 166 -12.79 -1.26 -1.84
CA VAL A 166 -12.53 -2.68 -2.03
C VAL A 166 -11.35 -2.88 -2.98
N ALA A 167 -10.38 -3.70 -2.56
CA ALA A 167 -9.26 -4.09 -3.41
C ALA A 167 -9.67 -5.26 -4.31
N GLN A 168 -9.19 -5.27 -5.55
CA GLN A 168 -9.40 -6.38 -6.46
C GLN A 168 -8.45 -7.54 -6.12
N ASN A 169 -8.99 -8.67 -5.68
CA ASN A 169 -8.32 -9.95 -5.53
C ASN A 169 -7.55 -10.31 -6.80
N GLY A 170 -6.25 -10.56 -6.65
CA GLY A 170 -5.36 -10.91 -7.74
C GLY A 170 -4.81 -9.72 -8.54
N VAL A 171 -5.20 -8.49 -8.22
CA VAL A 171 -4.59 -7.27 -8.78
C VAL A 171 -4.04 -6.43 -7.64
N VAL A 172 -2.74 -6.50 -7.45
CA VAL A 172 -2.05 -5.67 -6.45
C VAL A 172 -2.24 -4.21 -6.81
N GLN A 173 -2.62 -3.40 -5.82
CA GLN A 173 -2.61 -1.95 -5.95
C GLN A 173 -1.55 -1.40 -5.00
N ILE A 174 -0.78 -0.44 -5.45
CA ILE A 174 0.11 0.30 -4.57
C ILE A 174 -0.76 1.15 -3.65
N GLY A 175 -0.72 0.83 -2.36
CA GLY A 175 -1.35 1.59 -1.29
C GLY A 175 -0.39 1.77 -0.11
N PRO A 176 -0.77 2.54 0.94
CA PRO A 176 0.08 2.84 2.09
C PRO A 176 0.74 1.61 2.71
N GLY A 177 0.07 0.46 2.70
CA GLY A 177 0.61 -0.82 3.14
C GLY A 177 1.89 -1.28 2.43
N MET A 178 2.25 -0.72 1.27
CA MET A 178 3.50 -1.03 0.55
C MET A 178 4.73 -0.29 1.12
N THR A 179 4.52 0.73 1.95
CA THR A 179 5.61 1.44 2.66
C THR A 179 6.39 0.45 3.54
N GLY A 180 7.71 0.57 3.53
CA GLY A 180 8.60 -0.28 4.32
C GLY A 180 9.97 -0.46 3.68
N SER A 181 10.77 -1.33 4.28
CA SER A 181 12.07 -1.74 3.76
C SER A 181 11.92 -2.99 2.89
N TRP A 182 12.63 -3.02 1.77
CA TRP A 182 12.57 -4.06 0.75
C TRP A 182 13.98 -4.40 0.27
N TYR A 183 14.24 -5.66 -0.08
CA TYR A 183 15.57 -6.12 -0.48
C TYR A 183 15.48 -7.33 -1.41
N ASP A 184 16.55 -7.58 -2.18
CA ASP A 184 16.70 -8.84 -2.94
C ASP A 184 17.37 -9.88 -2.04
N PRO A 185 16.73 -11.02 -1.72
CA PRO A 185 17.32 -12.06 -0.90
C PRO A 185 18.63 -12.63 -1.45
N ASN A 186 18.78 -12.67 -2.79
CA ASN A 186 20.01 -13.14 -3.45
C ASN A 186 21.15 -12.13 -3.38
N GLN A 187 20.86 -10.88 -3.03
CA GLN A 187 21.82 -9.78 -2.92
C GLN A 187 21.67 -9.07 -1.56
N SER A 188 21.60 -9.88 -0.50
CA SER A 188 21.51 -9.39 0.87
C SER A 188 22.69 -8.48 1.21
N GLY A 189 22.41 -7.26 1.68
CA GLY A 189 23.43 -6.26 2.04
C GLY A 189 23.14 -4.84 1.52
N HIS A 190 22.17 -4.70 0.62
CA HIS A 190 21.64 -3.43 0.15
C HIS A 190 20.12 -3.53 -0.03
N GLY A 191 19.43 -2.40 -0.22
CA GLY A 191 17.97 -2.43 -0.37
C GLY A 191 17.31 -1.07 -0.38
N TRP A 192 15.99 -1.08 -0.53
CA TRP A 192 15.16 0.10 -0.65
C TRP A 192 14.41 0.36 0.64
N MET A 193 14.31 1.64 1.00
CA MET A 193 13.18 2.14 1.76
C MET A 193 12.16 2.70 0.77
N LEU A 194 10.95 2.15 0.75
CA LEU A 194 9.85 2.57 -0.10
C LEU A 194 8.79 3.28 0.73
N GLU A 195 8.23 4.35 0.19
CA GLU A 195 7.20 5.14 0.85
C GLU A 195 6.12 5.56 -0.15
N VAL A 196 4.88 5.19 0.16
CA VAL A 196 3.69 5.68 -0.52
C VAL A 196 3.29 7.01 0.11
N LEU A 197 3.21 8.05 -0.72
CA LEU A 197 2.93 9.42 -0.32
C LEU A 197 1.53 9.85 -0.80
N PRO A 198 0.94 10.90 -0.21
CA PRO A 198 -0.31 11.47 -0.70
C PRO A 198 -0.26 11.88 -2.18
N ASN A 199 -1.42 11.86 -2.85
CA ASN A 199 -1.63 12.26 -4.24
C ASN A 199 -0.88 11.38 -5.26
N ASN A 200 -0.99 10.05 -5.11
CA ASN A 200 -0.37 9.05 -6.00
C ASN A 200 1.14 9.23 -6.17
N ARG A 201 1.82 9.75 -5.14
CA ARG A 201 3.27 9.94 -5.16
C ARG A 201 3.96 8.76 -4.49
N PHE A 202 5.16 8.49 -4.95
CA PHE A 202 5.96 7.39 -4.43
C PHE A 202 7.40 7.87 -4.26
N PHE A 203 8.02 7.47 -3.16
CA PHE A 203 9.41 7.77 -2.84
C PHE A 203 10.17 6.47 -2.59
N ALA A 204 11.41 6.44 -3.06
CA ALA A 204 12.32 5.33 -2.85
C ALA A 204 13.70 5.86 -2.46
N SER A 205 14.31 5.25 -1.46
CA SER A 205 15.73 5.44 -1.13
C SER A 205 16.43 4.10 -1.21
N TRP A 206 17.27 3.93 -2.23
CA TRP A 206 18.08 2.73 -2.41
C TRP A 206 19.44 2.92 -1.75
N PHE A 207 19.67 2.21 -0.65
CA PHE A 207 20.97 2.13 0.02
C PHE A 207 21.78 1.02 -0.66
N VAL A 208 22.89 1.38 -1.31
CA VAL A 208 23.67 0.50 -2.20
C VAL A 208 25.16 0.86 -2.17
N PHE A 209 25.96 0.34 -3.10
CA PHE A 209 27.39 0.61 -3.23
C PHE A 209 27.72 1.34 -4.54
N ALA A 210 28.70 2.24 -4.47
CA ALA A 210 29.20 2.94 -5.66
C ALA A 210 30.03 2.01 -6.55
N PRO A 211 30.18 2.30 -7.86
CA PRO A 211 31.00 1.49 -8.77
C PRO A 211 32.47 1.37 -8.35
N SER A 212 33.00 2.36 -7.64
CA SER A 212 34.34 2.34 -7.06
C SER A 212 34.44 1.62 -5.71
N GLY A 213 33.34 1.05 -5.22
CA GLY A 213 33.20 0.53 -3.85
C GLY A 213 32.83 1.63 -2.84
N GLY A 214 32.38 1.17 -1.66
CA GLY A 214 31.87 2.04 -0.58
C GLY A 214 30.36 2.28 -0.66
N PRO A 215 29.70 2.51 0.49
CA PRO A 215 28.26 2.72 0.53
C PRO A 215 27.87 4.06 -0.10
N THR A 216 26.70 4.08 -0.72
CA THR A 216 26.03 5.26 -1.26
C THR A 216 24.52 5.08 -1.13
N TRP A 217 23.76 6.13 -1.42
CA TRP A 217 22.32 6.01 -1.62
C TRP A 217 21.89 6.73 -2.89
N ILE A 218 20.85 6.20 -3.52
CA ILE A 218 20.14 6.77 -4.65
C ILE A 218 18.74 7.11 -4.15
N VAL A 219 18.26 8.31 -4.44
CA VAL A 219 16.89 8.73 -4.10
C VAL A 219 16.08 8.84 -5.37
N ALA A 220 14.88 8.28 -5.36
CA ALA A 220 13.97 8.33 -6.48
C ALA A 220 12.58 8.77 -6.02
N GLN A 221 11.90 9.53 -6.88
CA GLN A 221 10.53 9.93 -6.64
C GLN A 221 9.74 9.98 -7.95
N GLY A 222 8.44 9.77 -7.86
CA GLY A 222 7.56 9.82 -9.01
C GLY A 222 6.12 9.54 -8.61
N THR A 223 5.38 8.96 -9.54
CA THR A 223 3.99 8.57 -9.34
C THR A 223 3.80 7.07 -9.51
N TYR A 224 2.66 6.59 -9.05
CA TYR A 224 2.25 5.20 -9.25
C TYR A 224 0.83 5.11 -9.78
N SER A 225 0.57 4.01 -10.48
CA SER A 225 -0.75 3.61 -10.97
C SER A 225 -0.85 2.09 -10.96
N GLY A 226 -1.94 1.55 -10.41
CA GLY A 226 -2.06 0.10 -10.27
C GLY A 226 -1.01 -0.47 -9.34
N ASP A 227 -0.35 -1.53 -9.80
CA ASP A 227 0.75 -2.24 -9.12
C ASP A 227 2.12 -1.60 -9.36
N THR A 228 2.22 -0.52 -10.14
CA THR A 228 3.49 -0.05 -10.69
C THR A 228 3.79 1.42 -10.36
N ALA A 229 4.96 1.68 -9.79
CA ALA A 229 5.54 3.01 -9.57
C ALA A 229 6.63 3.31 -10.61
N THR A 230 6.63 4.52 -11.17
CA THR A 230 7.67 5.01 -12.10
C THR A 230 8.35 6.24 -11.52
N LEU A 231 9.65 6.14 -11.28
CA LEU A 231 10.42 7.09 -10.49
C LEU A 231 11.61 7.66 -11.27
N ALA A 232 11.81 8.97 -11.16
CA ALA A 232 13.07 9.60 -11.57
C ALA A 232 14.05 9.55 -10.40
N ALA A 233 15.25 9.04 -10.66
CA ALA A 233 16.27 8.78 -9.66
C ALA A 233 17.43 9.79 -9.76
N ALA A 234 17.90 10.25 -8.60
CA ALA A 234 18.99 11.19 -8.47
C ALA A 234 19.96 10.76 -7.35
N GLN A 235 21.20 11.20 -7.49
CA GLN A 235 22.24 10.99 -6.49
C GLN A 235 22.83 12.34 -6.08
N ARG A 236 22.99 12.58 -4.77
CA ARG A 236 23.73 13.74 -4.27
C ARG A 236 25.21 13.42 -4.26
N THR A 237 26.02 14.25 -4.92
CA THR A 237 27.48 14.09 -4.99
C THR A 237 28.19 15.42 -4.77
N GLY A 238 29.51 15.36 -4.59
CA GLY A 238 30.38 16.54 -4.51
C GLY A 238 31.22 16.56 -3.23
N PRO A 239 32.36 17.28 -3.25
CA PRO A 239 33.32 17.30 -2.15
C PRO A 239 32.78 17.95 -0.86
N GLY A 240 31.65 18.67 -0.93
CA GLY A 240 30.98 19.24 0.25
C GLY A 240 30.15 18.25 1.07
N GLY A 241 29.93 17.03 0.56
CA GLY A 241 29.17 15.97 1.23
C GLY A 241 29.94 15.28 2.35
N LEU A 242 30.50 16.05 3.28
CA LEU A 242 31.30 15.56 4.41
C LEU A 242 30.46 15.49 5.69
N PHE A 243 30.91 14.71 6.67
CA PHE A 243 30.26 14.59 7.97
C PHE A 243 30.28 15.96 8.70
N PRO A 244 29.17 16.35 9.39
CA PRO A 244 29.15 17.57 10.20
C PRO A 244 30.31 17.60 11.21
N PRO A 245 30.99 18.74 11.40
CA PRO A 245 30.60 20.08 10.95
C PRO A 245 31.11 20.47 9.54
N ASN A 246 31.84 19.60 8.83
CA ASN A 246 32.51 19.96 7.57
C ASN A 246 31.58 19.96 6.33
N TYR A 247 30.28 19.73 6.53
CA TYR A 247 29.29 19.77 5.46
C TYR A 247 29.24 21.16 4.81
N ASN A 248 29.29 21.21 3.48
CA ASN A 248 29.14 22.44 2.71
C ASN A 248 28.16 22.25 1.54
N ALA A 249 26.95 22.78 1.70
CA ALA A 249 25.88 22.65 0.73
C ALA A 249 26.24 23.23 -0.66
N SER A 250 27.04 24.30 -0.73
CA SER A 250 27.42 24.94 -2.02
C SER A 250 28.38 24.09 -2.85
N MET A 251 29.01 23.10 -2.24
CA MET A 251 29.91 22.13 -2.88
C MET A 251 29.25 20.75 -3.04
N THR A 252 27.91 20.71 -2.99
CA THR A 252 27.11 19.51 -3.31
C THR A 252 26.16 19.80 -4.46
N GLN A 253 25.88 18.79 -5.27
CA GLN A 253 24.95 18.87 -6.39
C GLN A 253 24.13 17.59 -6.50
N ALA A 254 22.92 17.73 -7.06
CA ALA A 254 22.12 16.58 -7.45
C ALA A 254 22.50 16.20 -8.89
N VAL A 255 22.88 14.95 -9.07
CA VAL A 255 23.15 14.35 -10.38
C VAL A 255 21.94 13.51 -10.76
N ASN A 256 21.43 13.70 -11.98
CA ASN A 256 20.43 12.80 -12.54
C ASN A 256 21.06 11.40 -12.67
N TRP A 257 20.58 10.47 -11.86
CA TRP A 257 21.14 9.12 -11.82
C TRP A 257 20.45 8.25 -12.88
N GLY A 258 19.14 8.40 -13.08
CA GLY A 258 18.38 7.61 -14.05
C GLY A 258 16.92 7.44 -13.66
N ASN A 259 16.41 6.23 -13.84
CA ASN A 259 15.03 5.87 -13.48
C ASN A 259 14.94 4.53 -12.77
N GLU A 260 13.86 4.37 -12.00
CA GLU A 260 13.46 3.12 -11.36
C GLU A 260 11.97 2.88 -11.65
N THR A 261 11.62 1.63 -11.97
CA THR A 261 10.23 1.16 -12.07
C THR A 261 10.06 0.00 -11.12
N ILE A 262 9.15 0.14 -10.15
CA ILE A 262 8.87 -0.87 -9.13
C ILE A 262 7.47 -1.40 -9.37
N ARG A 263 7.34 -2.72 -9.54
CA ARG A 263 6.06 -3.40 -9.73
C ARG A 263 5.83 -4.41 -8.62
N PHE A 264 4.73 -4.28 -7.89
CA PHE A 264 4.37 -5.20 -6.82
C PHE A 264 3.57 -6.38 -7.37
N THR A 265 3.90 -7.59 -6.95
CA THR A 265 3.17 -8.81 -7.34
C THR A 265 2.30 -9.35 -6.21
N ASP A 266 2.63 -9.00 -4.96
CA ASP A 266 1.75 -9.12 -3.80
C ASP A 266 2.26 -8.20 -2.67
N CYS A 267 1.72 -8.37 -1.47
CA CYS A 267 2.12 -7.62 -0.30
C CYS A 267 3.59 -7.75 0.07
N ASN A 268 4.23 -8.86 -0.24
CA ASN A 268 5.58 -9.19 0.21
C ASN A 268 6.58 -9.32 -0.94
N HIS A 269 6.13 -9.24 -2.19
CA HIS A 269 6.99 -9.38 -3.36
C HIS A 269 6.80 -8.24 -4.37
N ALA A 270 7.92 -7.78 -4.92
CA ALA A 270 7.96 -6.81 -5.99
C ALA A 270 9.14 -7.08 -6.94
N THR A 271 9.15 -6.41 -8.08
CA THR A 271 10.29 -6.38 -9.00
C THR A 271 10.66 -4.93 -9.25
N VAL A 272 11.95 -4.60 -9.10
CA VAL A 272 12.50 -3.30 -9.52
C VAL A 272 13.29 -3.45 -10.81
N ASN A 273 13.05 -2.56 -11.76
CA ASN A 273 13.90 -2.33 -12.92
C ASN A 273 14.54 -0.96 -12.75
N TYR A 274 15.86 -0.87 -12.93
CA TYR A 274 16.57 0.40 -12.87
C TYR A 274 17.42 0.59 -14.12
N SER A 275 17.63 1.84 -14.50
CA SER A 275 18.54 2.20 -15.57
C SER A 275 19.22 3.52 -15.25
N SER A 276 20.54 3.48 -15.11
CA SER A 276 21.35 4.66 -14.85
C SER A 276 22.02 5.19 -16.11
N GLY A 277 22.04 6.52 -16.25
CA GLY A 277 22.86 7.22 -17.23
C GLY A 277 24.28 7.54 -16.71
N VAL A 278 24.55 7.28 -15.44
CA VAL A 278 25.85 7.57 -14.80
C VAL A 278 26.80 6.39 -15.03
N ALA A 279 28.01 6.70 -15.50
CA ALA A 279 29.02 5.70 -15.82
C ALA A 279 29.30 4.77 -14.63
N GLY A 280 29.30 3.46 -14.90
CA GLY A 280 29.61 2.41 -13.92
C GLY A 280 28.40 1.79 -13.20
N TYR A 281 27.20 2.41 -13.23
CA TYR A 281 26.01 1.83 -12.59
C TYR A 281 25.19 0.90 -13.51
N GLY A 282 25.05 1.24 -14.80
CA GLY A 282 24.34 0.42 -15.78
C GLY A 282 22.83 0.29 -15.52
N SER A 283 22.25 -0.83 -15.95
CA SER A 283 20.84 -1.17 -15.79
C SER A 283 20.67 -2.61 -15.31
N GLY A 284 19.52 -2.92 -14.71
CA GLY A 284 19.24 -4.26 -14.22
C GLY A 284 17.84 -4.43 -13.66
N THR A 285 17.54 -5.66 -13.28
CA THR A 285 16.28 -6.09 -12.68
C THR A 285 16.59 -6.85 -11.39
N MET A 286 15.83 -6.58 -10.33
CA MET A 286 15.93 -7.29 -9.05
C MET A 286 14.56 -7.69 -8.53
N ALA A 287 14.46 -8.89 -7.99
CA ALA A 287 13.28 -9.37 -7.29
C ALA A 287 13.38 -8.96 -5.82
N LEU A 288 12.42 -8.19 -5.33
CA LEU A 288 12.38 -7.66 -3.99
C LEU A 288 11.43 -8.47 -3.12
N THR A 289 11.84 -8.67 -1.86
CA THR A 289 11.02 -9.19 -0.77
C THR A 289 10.89 -8.12 0.32
N ARG A 290 9.71 -8.03 0.93
CA ARG A 290 9.46 -7.12 2.05
C ARG A 290 10.26 -7.56 3.28
N LEU A 291 10.93 -6.60 3.90
CA LEU A 291 11.63 -6.77 5.17
C LEU A 291 10.84 -6.19 6.36
N THR A 292 10.16 -5.05 6.16
CA THR A 292 9.42 -4.38 7.24
C THR A 292 8.03 -3.93 6.80
N GLN A 293 7.12 -3.87 7.76
CA GLN A 293 5.79 -3.30 7.62
C GLN A 293 5.57 -2.30 8.77
N PRO A 294 5.36 -1.01 8.48
CA PRO A 294 5.03 -0.04 9.51
C PRO A 294 3.74 -0.41 10.25
N ALA A 295 3.74 -0.22 11.57
CA ALA A 295 2.56 -0.47 12.39
C ALA A 295 1.38 0.42 11.96
N GLY A 296 0.17 -0.15 11.93
CA GLY A 296 -1.05 0.57 11.56
C GLY A 296 -1.30 0.70 10.05
N LEU A 297 -0.40 0.20 9.20
CA LEU A 297 -0.62 0.11 7.76
C LEU A 297 -0.92 -1.34 7.37
N THR A 298 -2.06 -1.56 6.69
CA THR A 298 -2.44 -2.85 6.14
C THR A 298 -2.17 -2.87 4.64
N CYS A 299 -1.69 -4.01 4.15
CA CYS A 299 -1.60 -4.23 2.72
C CYS A 299 -3.01 -4.26 2.10
N PRO A 300 -3.22 -3.66 0.92
CA PRO A 300 -4.48 -3.71 0.20
C PRO A 300 -4.90 -5.13 -0.17
#